data_AF-A0A7C1IFT2-F1
#
_entry.id   AF-A0A7C1IFT2-F1
#
_cell.length_a   1.000
_cell.length_b   1.000
_cell.length_c   1.000
_cell.angle_alpha   90.00
_cell.angle_beta   90.00
_cell.angle_gamma   90.00
#
_symmetry.space_group_name_H-M   'P 1'
#
loop_
_entity.id
_entity.type
_entity.pdbx_description
1 polymer ?
#
loop_
_entity_poly.entity_id
_entity_poly.type
_entity_poly.pdbx_seq_one_letter_code
_entity_poly.pdbx_strand_id
1 'polypeptide(L)'
;MPPRPWVEEVKRFFDELKELDDYLASEIPLGNPAEKIFQGPIADALNHVGQIAMLRRLAGSPVRGENYFKAEITTGRVGPEQSDKRVEFD
;
A
#
# COMPACT_ATOMS: atom_id res chain seq x y z
N MET A 1 -1.69 -18.20 -10.48
CA MET A 1 -1.28 -17.57 -11.75
C MET A 1 0.23 -17.38 -11.72
N PRO A 2 0.98 -17.63 -12.80
CA PRO A 2 2.38 -17.24 -12.86
C PRO A 2 2.50 -15.70 -12.84
N PRO A 3 3.61 -15.15 -12.33
CA PRO A 3 3.87 -13.71 -12.40
C PRO A 3 4.02 -13.25 -13.86
N ARG A 4 3.45 -12.10 -14.17
CA ARG A 4 3.59 -11.35 -15.42
C ARG A 4 4.91 -10.56 -15.43
N PRO A 5 5.28 -9.93 -16.55
CA PRO A 5 6.38 -8.96 -16.56
C PRO A 5 6.21 -7.90 -15.46
N TRP A 6 7.33 -7.46 -14.86
CA TRP A 6 7.34 -6.56 -13.70
C TRP A 6 6.46 -5.32 -13.86
N VAL A 7 6.52 -4.66 -15.03
CA VAL A 7 5.72 -3.45 -15.30
C VAL A 7 4.22 -3.74 -15.26
N GLU A 8 3.80 -4.92 -15.74
CA GLU A 8 2.40 -5.34 -15.71
C GLU A 8 1.95 -5.72 -14.30
N GLU A 9 2.85 -6.32 -13.51
CA GLU A 9 2.61 -6.61 -12.09
C GLU A 9 2.41 -5.32 -11.28
N VAL A 10 3.27 -4.32 -11.49
CA VAL A 10 3.15 -3.01 -10.83
C VAL A 10 1.85 -2.32 -11.23
N LYS A 11 1.51 -2.33 -12.53
CA LYS A 11 0.24 -1.77 -12.99
C LYS A 11 -0.95 -2.48 -12.32
N ARG A 12 -0.95 -3.81 -12.32
CA ARG A 12 -2.02 -4.61 -11.71
C ARG A 12 -2.19 -4.28 -10.22
N PHE A 13 -1.09 -4.15 -9.49
CA PHE A 13 -1.14 -3.77 -8.08
C PHE A 13 -1.84 -2.42 -7.85
N PHE A 14 -1.50 -1.40 -8.64
CA PHE A 14 -2.14 -0.08 -8.52
C PHE A 14 -3.60 -0.08 -9.01
N ASP A 15 -3.93 -0.87 -10.04
CA ASP A 15 -5.31 -1.05 -10.47
C ASP A 15 -6.15 -1.70 -9.33
N GLU A 16 -5.64 -2.76 -8.70
CA GLU A 16 -6.31 -3.45 -7.58
C GLU A 16 -6.48 -2.53 -6.35
N LEU A 17 -5.47 -1.71 -6.03
CA LEU A 17 -5.59 -0.70 -4.97
C LEU A 17 -6.66 0.35 -5.28
N LYS A 18 -6.78 0.77 -6.54
CA LYS A 18 -7.80 1.72 -6.98
C LYS A 18 -9.20 1.14 -6.88
N GLU A 19 -9.38 -0.12 -7.29
CA GLU A 19 -10.66 -0.82 -7.12
C GLU A 19 -11.05 -0.96 -5.65
N LEU A 20 -10.09 -1.25 -4.76
CA LEU A 20 -10.33 -1.28 -3.32
C LEU A 20 -10.73 0.10 -2.76
N ASP A 21 -10.01 1.16 -3.13
CA ASP A 21 -10.31 2.54 -2.70
C ASP A 21 -11.70 2.99 -3.19
N ASP A 22 -12.04 2.69 -4.44
CA ASP A 22 -13.36 2.98 -5.02
C ASP A 22 -14.48 2.22 -4.30
N TYR A 23 -14.25 0.96 -3.94
CA TYR A 23 -15.20 0.18 -3.17
C TYR A 23 -15.42 0.78 -1.77
N LEU A 24 -14.33 1.14 -1.08
CA LEU A 24 -14.39 1.75 0.25
C LEU A 24 -15.04 3.15 0.24
N ALA A 25 -14.93 3.88 -0.87
CA ALA A 25 -15.56 5.18 -1.07
C ALA A 25 -17.04 5.09 -1.51
N SER A 26 -17.53 3.89 -1.83
CA SER A 26 -18.91 3.68 -2.29
C SER A 26 -19.89 3.55 -1.12
N GLU A 27 -21.18 3.65 -1.43
CA GLU A 27 -22.28 3.38 -0.48
C GLU A 27 -22.56 1.87 -0.32
N ILE A 28 -21.75 1.00 -0.92
CA ILE A 28 -21.94 -0.45 -0.85
C ILE A 28 -21.48 -0.95 0.53
N PRO A 29 -22.30 -1.72 1.27
CA PRO A 29 -21.89 -2.28 2.55
C PRO A 29 -20.67 -3.20 2.41
N LEU A 30 -19.71 -3.09 3.33
CA LEU A 30 -18.44 -3.85 3.36
C LEU A 30 -18.59 -5.38 3.42
N GLY A 31 -19.80 -5.89 3.67
CA GLY A 31 -20.10 -7.32 3.84
C GLY A 31 -19.54 -7.96 5.12
N ASN A 32 -18.54 -7.33 5.76
CA ASN A 32 -17.92 -7.73 7.02
C ASN A 32 -17.61 -6.49 7.88
N PRO A 33 -17.45 -6.64 9.21
CA PRO A 33 -16.96 -5.57 10.06
C PRO A 33 -15.61 -5.02 9.60
N ALA A 34 -15.45 -3.70 9.58
CA ALA A 34 -14.24 -3.03 9.11
C ALA A 34 -13.00 -3.49 9.90
N GLU A 35 -13.14 -3.75 11.19
CA GLU A 35 -12.06 -4.22 12.05
C GLU A 35 -11.53 -5.58 11.60
N LYS A 36 -12.40 -6.48 11.13
CA LYS A 36 -11.99 -7.80 10.62
C LYS A 36 -11.28 -7.68 9.27
N ILE A 37 -11.76 -6.80 8.39
CA ILE A 37 -11.10 -6.49 7.12
C ILE A 37 -9.70 -5.91 7.39
N PHE A 38 -9.60 -4.99 8.34
CA PHE A 38 -8.32 -4.38 8.70
C PHE A 38 -7.36 -5.39 9.33
N GLN A 39 -7.81 -6.15 10.34
CA GLN A 39 -6.97 -7.11 11.07
C GLN A 39 -6.60 -8.36 10.26
N GLY A 40 -7.39 -8.71 9.25
CA GLY A 40 -7.12 -9.83 8.37
C GLY A 40 -6.32 -9.39 7.14
N PRO A 41 -6.98 -9.19 5.98
CA PRO A 41 -6.28 -8.99 4.71
C PRO A 41 -5.38 -7.76 4.68
N ILE A 42 -5.77 -6.64 5.30
CA ILE A 42 -4.92 -5.42 5.29
C ILE A 42 -3.67 -5.61 6.15
N ALA A 43 -3.80 -6.15 7.36
CA ALA A 43 -2.66 -6.45 8.22
C ALA A 43 -1.70 -7.48 7.60
N ASP A 44 -2.22 -8.48 6.88
CA ASP A 44 -1.41 -9.46 6.16
C ASP A 44 -0.59 -8.80 5.03
N ALA A 45 -1.20 -7.91 4.24
CA ALA A 45 -0.50 -7.13 3.23
C ALA A 45 0.61 -6.26 3.85
N LEU A 46 0.35 -5.60 4.99
CA LEU A 46 1.35 -4.82 5.71
C LEU A 46 2.52 -5.69 6.21
N ASN A 47 2.24 -6.90 6.68
CA ASN A 47 3.26 -7.86 7.10
C ASN A 47 4.18 -8.25 5.93
N HIS A 48 3.61 -8.54 4.75
CA HIS A 48 4.40 -8.82 3.55
C HIS A 48 5.23 -7.63 3.07
N VAL A 49 4.70 -6.41 3.13
CA VAL A 49 5.48 -5.19 2.85
C VAL A 49 6.66 -5.07 3.80
N GLY A 50 6.45 -5.36 5.09
CA GLY A 50 7.53 -5.39 6.10
C GLY A 50 8.62 -6.42 5.78
N GLN A 51 8.26 -7.64 5.38
CA GLN A 51 9.20 -8.68 4.95
C GLN A 51 10.02 -8.23 3.73
N ILE A 52 9.37 -7.64 2.71
CA ILE A 52 10.05 -7.12 1.51
C ILE A 52 10.99 -5.97 1.88
N ALA A 53 10.57 -5.06 2.75
CA ALA A 53 11.40 -3.94 3.21
C ALA A 53 12.66 -4.44 3.94
N MET A 54 12.53 -5.48 4.77
CA MET A 54 13.66 -6.14 5.42
C MET A 54 14.62 -6.77 4.40
N LEU A 55 14.10 -7.54 3.44
CA LEU A 55 14.91 -8.16 2.38
C LEU A 55 15.65 -7.13 1.54
N ARG A 56 14.99 -6.03 1.18
CA ARG A 56 15.59 -4.89 0.48
C ARG A 56 16.75 -4.27 1.25
N ARG A 57 16.62 -4.13 2.56
CA ARG A 57 17.70 -3.63 3.43
C ARG A 57 18.90 -4.58 3.44
N LEU A 58 18.65 -5.89 3.56
CA LEU A 58 19.71 -6.91 3.51
C LEU A 58 20.44 -6.92 2.15
N ALA A 59 19.74 -6.61 1.07
CA ALA A 59 20.30 -6.48 -0.28
C ALA A 59 20.99 -5.11 -0.55
N GLY A 60 21.14 -4.24 0.45
CA GLY A 60 21.79 -2.93 0.28
C GLY A 60 20.95 -1.88 -0.48
N SER A 61 19.64 -2.11 -0.66
CA SER A 61 18.71 -1.20 -1.35
C SER A 61 17.52 -0.82 -0.45
N PRO A 62 17.75 -0.17 0.71
CA PRO A 62 16.68 0.14 1.67
C PRO A 62 15.65 1.11 1.06
N VAL A 63 14.40 0.96 1.48
CA VAL A 63 13.37 1.98 1.24
C VAL A 63 13.70 3.21 2.08
N ARG A 64 13.69 4.41 1.48
CA ARG A 64 13.85 5.66 2.24
C ARG A 64 12.67 5.82 3.20
N GLY A 65 12.98 6.06 4.47
CA GLY A 65 12.00 6.29 5.52
C GLY A 65 11.10 7.48 5.22
N GLU A 66 9.89 7.41 5.77
CA GLU A 66 8.89 8.46 5.70
C GLU A 66 8.18 8.50 7.06
N ASN A 67 7.91 9.71 7.55
CA ASN A 67 7.10 9.88 8.73
C ASN A 67 5.62 9.80 8.34
N TYR A 68 5.04 8.61 8.46
CA TYR A 68 3.62 8.38 8.19
C TYR A 68 2.67 9.15 9.13
N PHE A 69 3.13 9.62 10.30
CA PHE A 69 2.36 10.51 11.16
C PHE A 69 2.25 11.93 10.55
N LYS A 70 3.23 12.34 9.75
CA LYS A 70 3.23 13.64 9.05
C LYS A 70 2.86 13.54 7.56
N ALA A 71 2.76 12.33 7.01
CA ALA A 71 2.52 12.10 5.60
C ALA A 71 1.14 12.66 5.17
N GLU A 72 1.07 13.18 3.95
CA GLU A 72 -0.19 13.66 3.38
C GLU A 72 -0.94 12.50 2.72
N ILE A 73 -1.88 11.92 3.46
CA ILE A 73 -2.72 10.82 2.99
C ILE A 73 -4.07 11.38 2.55
N THR A 74 -4.48 11.09 1.32
CA THR A 74 -5.74 11.59 0.74
C THR A 74 -6.46 10.46 0.03
N THR A 75 -7.76 10.32 0.27
CA THR A 75 -8.64 9.40 -0.47
C THR A 75 -8.53 9.61 -1.97
N GLY A 76 -8.53 8.54 -2.77
CA GLY A 76 -8.34 8.62 -4.22
C GLY A 76 -6.89 8.69 -4.69
N ARG A 77 -5.91 8.90 -3.80
CA ARG A 77 -4.47 8.95 -4.15
C ARG A 77 -3.77 7.64 -3.81
N VAL A 78 -4.04 6.60 -4.59
CA VAL A 78 -3.47 5.25 -4.37
C VAL A 78 -2.46 4.82 -5.45
N GLY A 79 -2.23 5.65 -6.48
CA GLY A 79 -1.29 5.38 -7.58
C GLY A 79 0.18 5.68 -7.24
N PRO A 80 1.10 5.52 -8.22
CA PRO A 80 2.52 5.82 -8.02
C PRO A 80 2.79 7.32 -7.78
N GLU A 81 1.88 8.20 -8.16
CA GLU A 81 1.94 9.65 -7.93
C GLU A 81 1.54 10.01 -6.49
N GLN A 82 2.40 9.67 -5.53
CA GLN A 82 2.25 10.02 -4.12
C GLN A 82 2.76 11.44 -3.82
N SER A 83 2.33 12.01 -2.69
CA SER A 83 2.84 13.30 -2.22
C SER A 83 4.34 13.24 -1.93
N ASP A 84 4.99 14.40 -1.85
CA ASP A 84 6.37 14.47 -1.37
C ASP A 84 6.50 13.89 0.03
N LYS A 85 7.57 13.11 0.22
CA LYS A 85 7.86 12.44 1.49
C LYS A 85 8.10 13.48 2.58
N ARG A 86 7.58 13.20 3.77
CA ARG A 86 7.91 13.97 4.98
C ARG A 86 8.91 13.19 5.82
N VAL A 87 10.08 13.77 6.10
CA VAL A 87 11.07 13.20 7.02
C VAL A 87 11.07 13.95 8.36
N GLU A 88 11.42 13.29 9.46
CA GLU A 88 11.48 13.97 10.77
C GLU A 88 12.67 14.91 10.92
N PHE A 89 13.77 14.61 10.23
CA PHE A 89 15.02 15.35 10.27
C PHE A 89 15.62 15.31 8.86
N ASP A 90 15.87 16.48 8.26
CA ASP A 90 16.73 16.66 7.07
C ASP A 90 18.14 17.06 7.52
#